data_AF-A0A2T7WMV8-F1
#
_entry.id   AF-A0A2T7WMV8-F1
#
_cell.length_a   1.000
_cell.length_b   1.000
_cell.length_c   1.000
_cell.angle_alpha   90.00
_cell.angle_beta   90.00
_cell.angle_gamma   90.00
#
_symmetry.space_group_name_H-M   'P 1'
#
loop_
_entity.id
_entity.type
_entity.pdbx_description
1 polymer ?
#
loop_
_entity_poly.entity_id
_entity_poly.type
_entity_poly.pdbx_seq_one_letter_code
_entity_poly.pdbx_strand_id
1 'polypeptide(L)'
;MSDQPVPERPVYIRDEIETVTVRRAPKYGVFMLAGAFLGILAALILTVAIDGANVSPYTQVAYSQLQVFGFTALICVVIGISVAAVAALVFERVLNSRTRLVTVDHEQYEV
;
A
#
# COMPACT_ATOMS: atom_id res chain seq x y z
N MET A 1 24.64 16.69 69.38
CA MET A 1 23.75 16.77 68.21
C MET A 1 24.66 16.63 66.98
N SER A 2 24.92 15.40 66.57
CA SER A 2 25.84 15.09 65.47
C SER A 2 25.11 15.34 64.16
N ASP A 3 25.58 16.32 63.40
CA ASP A 3 25.16 16.57 62.02
C ASP A 3 25.73 15.44 61.15
N GLN A 4 25.04 14.29 61.11
CA GLN A 4 25.35 13.28 60.12
C GLN A 4 24.89 13.81 58.75
N PRO A 5 25.79 13.93 57.75
CA PRO A 5 25.37 14.27 56.40
C PRO A 5 24.43 13.16 55.90
N VAL A 6 23.24 13.57 55.46
CA VAL A 6 22.24 12.67 54.86
C VAL A 6 22.92 11.94 53.68
N PRO A 7 22.86 10.59 53.60
CA PRO A 7 23.40 9.89 52.45
C PRO A 7 22.65 10.33 51.19
N GLU A 8 23.35 10.97 50.26
CA GLU A 8 22.83 11.26 48.93
C GLU A 8 22.42 9.95 48.28
N ARG A 9 21.11 9.75 48.07
CA ARG A 9 20.62 8.57 47.36
C ARG A 9 21.03 8.74 45.90
N PRO A 10 21.79 7.81 45.30
CA PRO A 10 22.00 7.84 43.86
C PRO A 10 20.63 7.71 43.20
N VAL A 11 20.26 8.72 42.40
CA VAL A 11 19.07 8.65 41.55
C VAL A 11 19.40 7.65 40.45
N TYR A 12 18.82 6.45 40.54
CA TYR A 12 18.91 5.46 39.48
C TYR A 12 18.01 5.91 38.32
N ILE A 13 18.58 6.64 37.36
CA ILE A 13 17.92 6.90 36.08
C ILE A 13 17.86 5.54 35.36
N ARG A 14 16.65 4.98 35.26
CA ARG A 14 16.41 3.76 34.50
C ARG A 14 16.20 4.18 33.05
N ASP A 15 17.24 4.05 32.24
CA ASP A 15 17.13 4.16 30.78
C ASP A 15 16.34 2.95 30.26
N GLU A 16 15.01 3.04 30.28
CA GLU A 16 14.15 2.07 29.60
C GLU A 16 14.08 2.45 28.12
N ILE A 17 14.93 1.80 27.32
CA ILE A 17 14.96 1.96 25.87
C ILE A 17 13.67 1.36 25.30
N GLU A 18 12.60 2.15 25.27
CA GLU A 18 11.32 1.76 24.67
C GLU A 18 11.45 1.82 23.13
N THR A 19 11.53 0.66 22.50
CA THR A 19 11.68 0.55 21.04
C THR A 19 10.33 0.76 20.35
N VAL A 20 9.99 2.01 20.05
CA VAL A 20 8.78 2.35 19.29
C VAL A 20 9.03 2.14 17.78
N THR A 21 8.43 1.09 17.21
CA THR A 21 8.51 0.86 15.76
C THR A 21 7.58 1.79 15.00
N VAL A 22 8.11 2.86 14.39
CA VAL A 22 7.35 3.67 13.43
C VAL A 22 7.28 2.91 12.10
N ARG A 23 6.17 2.17 11.89
CA ARG A 23 5.91 1.53 10.60
C ARG A 23 5.48 2.61 9.60
N ARG A 24 6.32 2.91 8.61
CA ARG A 24 5.88 3.71 7.45
C ARG A 24 4.78 2.94 6.74
N ALA A 25 3.58 3.50 6.67
CA ALA A 25 2.49 2.94 5.88
C ALA A 25 2.93 2.84 4.41
N PRO A 26 2.90 1.65 3.80
CA PRO A 26 3.31 1.49 2.42
C PRO A 26 2.30 2.17 1.47
N LYS A 27 2.81 2.76 0.39
CA LYS A 27 1.99 3.49 -0.59
C LYS A 27 1.32 2.53 -1.59
N TYR A 28 0.53 1.57 -1.08
CA TYR A 28 -0.24 0.62 -1.92
C TYR A 28 -1.14 1.31 -2.93
N GLY A 29 -1.64 2.51 -2.61
CA GLY A 29 -2.51 3.29 -3.49
C GLY A 29 -1.92 3.60 -4.87
N VAL A 30 -0.59 3.77 -4.96
CA VAL A 30 0.07 4.06 -6.25
C VAL A 30 0.04 2.84 -7.17
N PHE A 31 0.29 1.64 -6.64
CA PHE A 31 0.24 0.40 -7.42
C PHE A 31 -1.19 0.08 -7.85
N MET A 32 -2.18 0.25 -6.96
CA MET A 32 -3.59 0.06 -7.32
C MET A 32 -4.03 1.02 -8.43
N LEU A 33 -3.64 2.30 -8.33
CA LEU A 33 -3.98 3.30 -9.35
C LEU A 33 -3.32 3.01 -10.70
N ALA A 34 -2.04 2.60 -10.69
CA ALA A 34 -1.33 2.18 -11.90
C ALA A 34 -1.97 0.93 -12.54
N GLY A 35 -2.36 -0.07 -11.74
CA GLY A 35 -3.06 -1.26 -12.19
C GLY A 35 -4.44 -0.96 -12.78
N ALA A 36 -5.21 -0.09 -12.13
CA ALA A 36 -6.50 0.37 -12.65
C ALA A 36 -6.34 1.10 -13.98
N PHE A 37 -5.36 2.01 -14.08
CA PHE A 37 -5.07 2.75 -15.29
C PHE A 37 -4.68 1.82 -16.45
N LEU A 38 -3.77 0.87 -16.20
CA LEU A 38 -3.42 -0.16 -17.18
C LEU A 38 -4.62 -1.02 -17.59
N GLY A 39 -5.51 -1.36 -16.65
CA GLY A 39 -6.75 -2.08 -16.93
C GLY A 39 -7.70 -1.30 -17.85
N ILE A 40 -7.86 0.01 -17.62
CA ILE A 40 -8.65 0.88 -18.51
C ILE A 40 -8.04 0.94 -19.90
N LEU A 41 -6.72 1.11 -20.01
CA LEU A 41 -6.04 1.12 -21.30
C LEU A 41 -6.22 -0.20 -22.04
N ALA A 42 -6.09 -1.34 -21.35
CA ALA A 42 -6.34 -2.65 -21.94
C ALA A 42 -7.79 -2.80 -22.42
N ALA A 43 -8.77 -2.33 -21.65
CA ALA A 43 -10.18 -2.35 -22.04
C ALA A 43 -10.48 -1.46 -23.26
N LEU A 44 -9.85 -0.29 -23.35
CA LEU A 44 -9.94 0.58 -24.53
C LEU A 44 -9.41 -0.14 -25.77
N ILE A 45 -8.21 -0.74 -25.66
CA ILE A 45 -7.59 -1.50 -26.75
C ILE A 45 -8.50 -2.66 -27.16
N LEU A 46 -8.99 -3.45 -26.20
CA LEU A 46 -9.89 -4.57 -26.48
C LEU A 46 -11.19 -4.13 -27.14
N THR A 47 -11.76 -3.00 -26.72
CA THR A 47 -13.01 -2.48 -27.29
C THR A 47 -12.84 -2.00 -28.74
N VAL A 48 -11.67 -1.47 -29.10
CA VAL A 48 -11.38 -1.03 -30.48
C VAL A 48 -10.90 -2.19 -31.35
N ALA A 49 -10.15 -3.14 -30.76
CA ALA A 49 -9.61 -4.29 -31.49
C ALA A 49 -10.66 -5.39 -31.74
N ILE A 50 -11.67 -5.48 -30.89
CA ILE A 50 -12.76 -6.46 -31.00
C ILE A 50 -14.04 -5.72 -31.38
N ASP A 51 -14.58 -6.00 -32.56
CA ASP A 51 -15.85 -5.43 -33.05
C ASP A 51 -17.06 -5.97 -32.27
N GLY A 52 -17.23 -5.48 -31.04
CA GLY A 52 -18.28 -5.91 -30.11
C GLY A 52 -19.61 -5.16 -30.25
N ALA A 53 -19.67 -4.10 -31.06
CA ALA A 53 -20.88 -3.29 -31.27
C ALA A 53 -21.87 -3.89 -32.29
N ASN A 54 -21.52 -5.02 -32.92
CA ASN A 54 -22.42 -5.76 -33.80
C ASN A 54 -23.42 -6.60 -32.98
N VAL A 55 -24.48 -7.09 -33.64
CA VAL A 55 -25.48 -7.96 -33.00
C VAL A 55 -24.77 -9.15 -32.35
N SER A 56 -24.89 -9.26 -31.02
CA SER A 56 -24.28 -10.35 -30.27
C SER A 56 -24.88 -11.68 -30.75
N PRO A 57 -24.06 -12.66 -31.20
CA PRO A 57 -24.57 -13.94 -31.65
C PRO A 57 -25.28 -14.72 -30.53
N TYR A 58 -24.95 -14.45 -29.26
CA TYR A 58 -25.50 -15.14 -28.10
C TYR A 58 -26.79 -14.54 -27.56
N THR A 59 -26.97 -13.23 -27.70
CA THR A 59 -28.13 -12.53 -27.13
C THR A 59 -29.05 -11.91 -28.17
N GLN A 60 -28.63 -11.85 -29.45
CA GLN A 60 -29.38 -11.23 -30.56
C GLN A 60 -29.76 -9.76 -30.30
N VAL A 61 -29.08 -9.11 -29.34
CA VAL A 61 -29.24 -7.68 -29.02
C VAL A 61 -27.98 -6.95 -29.44
N ALA A 62 -28.15 -5.78 -30.06
CA ALA A 62 -27.05 -4.86 -30.32
C ALA A 62 -26.73 -4.07 -29.05
N TYR A 63 -25.49 -4.18 -28.57
CA TYR A 63 -25.00 -3.37 -27.47
C TYR A 63 -24.30 -2.12 -28.00
N SER A 64 -24.50 -0.97 -27.35
CA SER A 64 -23.76 0.23 -27.72
C SER A 64 -22.27 0.06 -27.41
N GLN A 65 -21.42 0.73 -28.18
CA GLN A 65 -19.97 0.65 -27.99
C GLN A 65 -19.53 1.08 -26.58
N LEU A 66 -20.21 2.07 -26.00
CA LEU A 66 -19.96 2.52 -24.63
C LEU A 66 -20.30 1.44 -23.59
N GLN A 67 -21.32 0.61 -23.85
CA GLN A 67 -21.72 -0.48 -22.96
C GLN A 67 -20.71 -1.63 -23.00
N VAL A 68 -20.24 -2.00 -24.21
CA VAL A 68 -19.16 -2.99 -24.38
C VAL A 68 -17.88 -2.53 -23.68
N PHE A 69 -17.53 -1.25 -23.85
CA PHE A 69 -16.41 -0.63 -23.15
C PHE A 69 -16.57 -0.73 -21.64
N GLY A 70 -17.73 -0.31 -21.11
CA GLY A 70 -17.99 -0.28 -19.67
C GLY A 70 -17.83 -1.65 -19.01
N PHE A 71 -18.42 -2.70 -19.57
CA PHE A 71 -18.29 -4.05 -19.02
C PHE A 71 -16.87 -4.59 -19.12
N THR A 72 -16.21 -4.38 -20.27
CA THR A 72 -14.82 -4.80 -20.46
C THR A 72 -13.90 -4.07 -19.48
N ALA A 73 -14.09 -2.77 -19.29
CA ALA A 73 -13.35 -1.94 -18.36
C ALA A 73 -13.51 -2.42 -16.91
N LEU A 74 -14.72 -2.77 -16.48
CA LEU A 74 -14.94 -3.31 -15.12
C LEU A 74 -14.09 -4.56 -14.88
N ILE A 75 -14.08 -5.51 -15.82
CA ILE A 75 -13.31 -6.75 -15.70
C ILE A 75 -11.80 -6.45 -15.74
N CYS A 76 -11.33 -5.68 -16.73
CA CYS A 76 -9.91 -5.38 -16.89
C CYS A 76 -9.35 -4.56 -15.72
N VAL A 77 -10.12 -3.64 -15.15
CA VAL A 77 -9.71 -2.85 -13.98
C VAL A 77 -9.54 -3.73 -12.75
N VAL A 78 -10.49 -4.63 -12.47
CA VAL A 78 -10.37 -5.55 -11.33
C VAL A 78 -9.14 -6.43 -11.48
N ILE A 79 -8.94 -7.01 -12.66
CA ILE A 79 -7.74 -7.83 -12.96
C ILE A 79 -6.46 -6.99 -12.82
N GLY A 80 -6.43 -5.78 -13.39
CA GLY A 80 -5.28 -4.89 -13.34
C GLY A 80 -4.90 -4.49 -11.91
N ILE A 81 -5.88 -4.16 -11.07
CA ILE A 81 -5.68 -3.87 -9.65
C ILE A 81 -5.15 -5.11 -8.93
N SER A 82 -5.75 -6.28 -9.15
CA SER A 82 -5.32 -7.53 -8.49
C SER A 82 -3.87 -7.86 -8.84
N VAL A 83 -3.49 -7.78 -10.11
CA VAL A 83 -2.11 -8.03 -10.57
C VAL A 83 -1.15 -7.00 -9.97
N ALA A 84 -1.51 -5.71 -10.00
CA ALA A 84 -0.66 -4.66 -9.44
C ALA A 84 -0.53 -4.75 -7.91
N ALA A 85 -1.58 -5.19 -7.21
CA ALA A 85 -1.53 -5.44 -5.77
C ALA A 85 -0.58 -6.61 -5.44
N VAL A 86 -0.64 -7.71 -6.20
CA VAL A 86 0.32 -8.81 -6.05
C VAL A 86 1.74 -8.33 -6.33
N ALA A 87 1.94 -7.55 -7.39
CA ALA A 87 3.24 -6.96 -7.69
C ALA A 87 3.75 -6.05 -6.56
N ALA A 88 2.86 -5.26 -5.95
CA ALA A 88 3.19 -4.42 -4.79
C ALA A 88 3.65 -5.26 -3.59
N LEU A 89 2.95 -6.35 -3.28
CA LEU A 89 3.31 -7.27 -2.20
C LEU A 89 4.67 -7.93 -2.43
N VAL A 90 4.96 -8.34 -3.68
CA VAL A 90 6.27 -8.90 -4.05
C VAL A 90 7.36 -7.84 -3.90
N PHE A 91 7.10 -6.61 -4.37
CA PHE A 91 8.06 -5.51 -4.28
C PHE A 91 8.38 -5.18 -2.82
N GLU A 92 7.38 -5.14 -1.95
CA GLU A 92 7.57 -4.96 -0.51
C GLU A 92 8.36 -6.08 0.13
N ARG A 93 8.10 -7.34 -0.25
CA ARG A 93 8.85 -8.48 0.28
C ARG A 93 10.35 -8.34 -0.03
N VAL A 94 10.67 -7.86 -1.23
CA VAL A 94 12.06 -7.64 -1.66
C VAL A 94 12.68 -6.41 -1.00
N LEU A 95 11.96 -5.27 -0.96
CA LEU A 95 12.49 -4.00 -0.44
C LEU A 95 12.55 -3.95 1.08
N ASN A 96 11.58 -4.54 1.79
CA ASN A 96 11.54 -4.54 3.25
C ASN A 96 12.67 -5.38 3.87
N SER A 97 13.29 -6.28 3.10
CA SER A 97 14.54 -6.94 3.51
C SER A 97 15.73 -5.98 3.65
N ARG A 98 15.64 -4.77 3.08
CA ARG A 98 16.73 -3.79 3.03
C ARG A 98 16.53 -2.56 3.93
N THR A 99 15.47 -2.50 4.73
CA THR A 99 15.20 -1.31 5.54
C THR A 99 16.06 -1.31 6.81
N ARG A 100 17.18 -0.60 6.67
CA ARG A 100 18.20 -0.22 7.65
C ARG A 100 17.58 0.19 8.99
N LEU A 101 17.93 -0.53 10.06
CA LEU A 101 17.66 -0.19 11.46
C LEU A 101 18.13 1.25 11.74
N VAL A 102 17.22 2.12 12.18
CA VAL A 102 17.54 3.44 12.72
C VAL A 102 17.30 3.35 14.22
N THR A 103 18.38 3.41 14.99
CA THR A 103 18.36 3.54 16.46
C THR A 103 17.89 4.95 16.79
N VAL A 104 16.76 5.06 17.49
CA VAL A 104 16.27 6.33 18.04
C VAL A 104 16.61 6.33 19.52
N ASP A 105 17.35 7.33 19.96
CA ASP A 105 17.68 7.58 21.36
C ASP A 105 16.61 8.53 21.92
N HIS A 106 15.91 8.13 22.98
CA HIS A 106 14.88 8.94 23.64
C HIS A 106 15.37 9.30 25.04
N GLU A 107 15.78 10.56 25.24
CA GLU A 107 16.00 11.10 26.59
C GLU A 107 14.64 11.57 27.15
N GLN A 108 14.13 10.89 28.19
CA GLN A 108 12.97 11.35 28.95
C GLN A 108 13.44 12.13 30.19
N TYR A 109 12.94 13.36 30.34
CA TYR A 109 13.17 14.19 31.54
C TYR A 109 11.91 14.14 32.41
N GLU A 110 11.99 13.56 33.60
CA GLU A 110 10.95 13.61 34.63
C GLU A 110 11.18 14.82 35.54
N VAL A 111 10.14 15.62 35.80
CA VAL A 111 10.15 16.87 36.59
C VAL A 111 9.59 16.63 37.98
#